data_AF-A0A6L2LM90-F1
#
_entry.id   AF-A0A6L2LM90-F1
#
_cell.length_a   1.000
_cell.length_b   1.000
_cell.length_c   1.000
_cell.angle_alpha   90.00
_cell.angle_beta   90.00
_cell.angle_gamma   90.00
#
_symmetry.space_group_name_H-M   'P 1'
#
loop_
_entity.id
_entity.type
_entity.pdbx_description
1 polymer ?
#
loop_
_entity_poly.entity_id
_entity_poly.type
_entity_poly.pdbx_seq_one_letter_code
_entity_poly.pdbx_strand_id
1 'polypeptide(L)'
;RGVVVEEWVKAAAAVDVGPATVAPAAVAAAAACGSGAAAKWWFGKTLLWKIITYTLRAEGKIVLAVASSSVASLLLLAARTAHSCFKLPLDLADISVCSIKKNTQLAKLIREMSLIIWDEAPMIDHCCFKTFDKTLRDILDMPKAIFGGKNVMLRGDFRQTLPVKKNASRNEIIGSSIAESYLWQHFKLRHLTENMRLTNGSMNEADREKVATFAKWLLDIGDGHLSTPDVDPQNTSWVDIPDD
;
A
#
# COMPACT_ATOMS: atom_id res chain seq x y z
N ARG A 1 12.34 -14.47 3.65
CA ARG A 1 11.58 -14.29 2.39
C ARG A 1 10.16 -13.90 2.80
N GLY A 2 9.82 -12.62 2.73
CA GLY A 2 8.59 -12.10 3.34
C GLY A 2 7.85 -11.19 2.39
N VAL A 3 6.53 -11.30 2.36
CA VAL A 3 5.63 -10.36 1.69
C VAL A 3 5.20 -9.35 2.76
N VAL A 4 5.28 -8.06 2.47
CA VAL A 4 5.05 -7.00 3.48
C VAL A 4 3.86 -6.15 3.04
N VAL A 5 2.81 -6.10 3.87
CA VAL A 5 1.72 -5.12 3.76
C VAL A 5 2.00 -4.03 4.77
N GLU A 6 1.84 -2.77 4.40
CA GLU A 6 1.79 -1.71 5.42
C GLU A 6 0.33 -1.36 5.74
N GLU A 7 -0.08 -1.56 6.99
CA GLU A 7 -1.36 -1.07 7.56
C GLU A 7 -1.03 0.10 8.51
N TRP A 8 -1.95 0.88 9.10
CA TRP A 8 -1.61 1.97 10.07
C TRP A 8 -2.34 1.83 11.42
N VAL A 9 -1.63 1.29 12.43
CA VAL A 9 -1.78 1.38 13.89
C VAL A 9 -0.41 1.03 14.50
N LYS A 10 0.33 2.02 15.03
CA LYS A 10 1.55 1.89 15.88
C LYS A 10 2.53 0.72 15.60
N ALA A 11 3.56 0.93 14.76
CA ALA A 11 4.94 0.37 14.85
C ALA A 11 5.63 0.24 13.48
N ALA A 12 6.76 0.95 13.33
CA ALA A 12 7.74 0.73 12.28
C ALA A 12 8.56 -0.53 12.56
N ALA A 13 8.84 -1.35 11.54
CA ALA A 13 10.07 -2.15 11.54
C ALA A 13 10.47 -2.64 10.15
N ALA A 14 11.77 -2.73 9.94
CA ALA A 14 12.43 -3.15 8.73
C ALA A 14 12.25 -4.65 8.39
N VAL A 15 12.60 -5.00 7.16
CA VAL A 15 12.70 -6.37 6.64
C VAL A 15 13.85 -7.09 7.35
N ASP A 16 13.61 -8.33 7.78
CA ASP A 16 14.68 -9.29 8.06
C ASP A 16 15.18 -9.82 6.71
N VAL A 17 16.34 -9.30 6.31
CA VAL A 17 17.09 -9.75 5.14
C VAL A 17 18.07 -10.81 5.62
N GLY A 18 17.67 -12.08 5.57
CA GLY A 18 18.62 -13.20 5.62
C GLY A 18 19.72 -13.03 4.54
N PRO A 19 20.92 -13.60 4.77
CA PRO A 19 22.20 -12.93 4.60
C PRO A 19 22.49 -12.61 3.13
N ALA A 20 22.16 -11.40 2.73
CA ALA A 20 22.75 -10.72 1.60
C ALA A 20 22.69 -9.22 1.91
N THR A 21 23.77 -8.75 2.53
CA THR A 21 24.21 -7.35 2.68
C THR A 21 23.41 -6.32 1.87
N VAL A 22 22.30 -5.84 2.43
CA VAL A 22 21.72 -4.55 2.05
C VAL A 22 22.25 -3.57 3.08
N ALA A 23 23.15 -2.69 2.66
CA ALA A 23 23.90 -1.81 3.53
C ALA A 23 22.94 -0.92 4.36
N PRO A 24 23.13 -0.84 5.69
CA PRO A 24 22.40 0.06 6.61
C PRO A 24 22.39 1.54 6.16
N ALA A 25 23.28 1.92 5.26
CA ALA A 25 23.47 3.26 4.74
C ALA A 25 22.27 3.83 3.95
N ALA A 26 21.48 2.99 3.26
CA ALA A 26 20.36 3.50 2.45
C ALA A 26 19.18 4.02 3.30
N VAL A 27 18.94 3.38 4.45
CA VAL A 27 17.93 3.82 5.43
C VAL A 27 18.42 5.06 6.19
N ALA A 28 19.72 5.13 6.49
CA ALA A 28 20.34 6.30 7.13
C ALA A 28 20.41 7.53 6.20
N ALA A 29 20.66 7.34 4.89
CA ALA A 29 20.74 8.42 3.92
C ALA A 29 19.38 9.12 3.69
N ALA A 30 18.27 8.39 3.84
CA ALA A 30 16.92 8.96 3.81
C ALA A 30 16.67 9.98 4.93
N ALA A 31 17.36 9.85 6.06
CA ALA A 31 17.27 10.77 7.19
C ALA A 31 18.16 12.03 7.03
N ALA A 32 19.10 12.05 6.08
CA ALA A 32 20.14 13.10 5.98
C ALA A 32 19.89 14.17 4.90
N CYS A 33 18.96 13.98 3.96
CA CYS A 33 18.79 14.92 2.84
C CYS A 33 17.81 16.05 3.17
N GLY A 34 18.30 17.04 3.93
CA GLY A 34 17.64 18.31 4.17
C GLY A 34 18.17 19.42 3.26
N SER A 35 17.47 19.73 2.16
CA SER A 35 17.47 21.06 1.51
C SER A 35 16.59 21.05 0.25
N GLY A 36 15.53 21.87 0.23
CA GLY A 36 14.67 22.03 -0.96
C GLY A 36 13.20 22.25 -0.62
N ALA A 37 12.86 23.48 -0.24
CA ALA A 37 11.49 23.91 0.04
C ALA A 37 10.66 24.03 -1.25
N ALA A 38 9.91 22.99 -1.60
CA ALA A 38 8.74 23.07 -2.50
C ALA A 38 7.92 21.76 -2.59
N ALA A 39 8.46 20.61 -2.17
CA ALA A 39 7.78 19.30 -2.27
C ALA A 39 7.34 18.73 -0.91
N LYS A 40 7.09 19.59 0.09
CA LYS A 40 7.21 19.17 1.50
C LYS A 40 5.89 18.93 2.25
N TRP A 41 4.77 18.60 1.61
CA TRP A 41 3.49 18.57 2.35
C TRP A 41 2.55 17.38 2.07
N TRP A 42 2.96 16.43 1.22
CA TRP A 42 2.18 15.21 0.88
C TRP A 42 2.86 13.86 1.21
N PHE A 43 4.10 13.88 1.75
CA PHE A 43 5.17 13.05 1.20
C PHE A 43 5.76 11.89 2.03
N GLY A 44 5.34 11.57 3.26
CA GLY A 44 6.02 10.51 4.05
C GLY A 44 6.02 9.12 3.36
N LYS A 45 4.83 8.58 3.08
CA LYS A 45 4.67 7.27 2.43
C LYS A 45 5.26 7.28 1.01
N THR A 46 4.84 8.20 0.13
CA THR A 46 5.31 8.26 -1.28
C THR A 46 6.83 8.46 -1.40
N LEU A 47 7.46 9.23 -0.50
CA LEU A 47 8.90 9.39 -0.47
C LEU A 47 9.61 8.06 -0.15
N LEU A 48 9.12 7.31 0.83
CA LEU A 48 9.66 6.00 1.19
C LEU A 48 9.70 5.06 -0.03
N TRP A 49 8.60 4.94 -0.77
CA TRP A 49 8.54 4.09 -1.98
C TRP A 49 9.50 4.55 -3.06
N LYS A 50 9.63 5.87 -3.25
CA LYS A 50 10.60 6.45 -4.19
C LYS A 50 12.01 6.07 -3.78
N ILE A 51 12.38 6.26 -2.52
CA ILE A 51 13.71 5.92 -2.00
C ILE A 51 13.99 4.44 -2.22
N ILE A 52 13.11 3.54 -1.79
CA ILE A 52 13.28 2.09 -1.97
C ILE A 52 13.44 1.74 -3.46
N THR A 53 12.60 2.32 -4.32
CA THR A 53 12.66 2.10 -5.77
C THR A 53 14.01 2.57 -6.35
N TYR A 54 14.46 3.77 -5.98
CA TYR A 54 15.73 4.31 -6.47
C TYR A 54 16.93 3.52 -5.96
N THR A 55 16.96 3.15 -4.67
CA THR A 55 18.03 2.33 -4.09
C THR A 55 18.15 0.99 -4.82
N LEU A 56 17.04 0.28 -5.02
CA LEU A 56 17.06 -1.00 -5.73
C LEU A 56 17.44 -0.85 -7.20
N ARG A 57 16.99 0.20 -7.88
CA ARG A 57 17.38 0.48 -9.27
C ARG A 57 18.86 0.84 -9.39
N ALA A 58 19.42 1.55 -8.41
CA ALA A 58 20.85 1.85 -8.36
C ALA A 58 21.70 0.57 -8.20
N GLU A 59 21.17 -0.44 -7.52
CA GLU A 59 21.76 -1.79 -7.44
C GLU A 59 21.53 -2.64 -8.71
N GLY A 60 20.93 -2.09 -9.77
CA GLY A 60 20.60 -2.82 -11.00
C GLY A 60 19.40 -3.77 -10.88
N LYS A 61 18.64 -3.72 -9.78
CA LYS A 61 17.44 -4.55 -9.60
C LYS A 61 16.24 -3.92 -10.29
N ILE A 62 15.41 -4.76 -10.88
CA ILE A 62 14.17 -4.34 -11.55
C ILE A 62 13.04 -4.27 -10.51
N VAL A 63 12.46 -3.06 -10.36
CA VAL A 63 11.30 -2.79 -9.50
C VAL A 63 10.11 -2.40 -10.35
N LEU A 64 9.03 -3.16 -10.22
CA LEU A 64 7.77 -2.91 -10.92
C LEU A 64 6.80 -2.19 -9.99
N ALA A 65 6.44 -0.96 -10.34
CA ALA A 65 5.49 -0.15 -9.57
C ALA A 65 4.10 -0.20 -10.23
N VAL A 66 3.07 -0.49 -9.46
CA VAL A 66 1.67 -0.52 -9.88
C VAL A 66 0.78 0.20 -8.87
N ALA A 67 -0.39 0.63 -9.30
CA ALA A 67 -1.40 1.19 -8.41
C ALA A 67 -2.81 0.68 -8.74
N SER A 68 -3.72 0.70 -7.78
CA SER A 68 -5.12 0.29 -8.01
C SER A 68 -5.91 1.30 -8.85
N SER A 69 -5.56 2.59 -8.75
CA SER A 69 -6.18 3.70 -9.52
C SER A 69 -5.18 4.36 -10.47
N SER A 70 -5.67 4.91 -11.58
CA SER A 70 -4.87 5.68 -12.54
C SER A 70 -4.26 6.92 -11.90
N VAL A 71 -5.03 7.64 -11.06
CA VAL A 71 -4.55 8.85 -10.37
C VAL A 71 -3.41 8.51 -9.41
N ALA A 72 -3.53 7.41 -8.67
CA ALA A 72 -2.46 6.94 -7.79
C ALA A 72 -1.19 6.52 -8.56
N SER A 73 -1.33 5.94 -9.75
CA SER A 73 -0.17 5.55 -10.57
C SER A 73 0.70 6.73 -11.01
N LEU A 74 0.13 7.93 -11.15
CA LEU A 74 0.89 9.14 -11.50
C LEU A 74 1.91 9.55 -10.44
N LEU A 75 1.69 9.15 -9.18
CA LEU A 75 2.57 9.50 -8.07
C LEU A 75 3.81 8.59 -7.97
N LEU A 76 3.77 7.45 -8.65
CA LEU A 76 4.83 6.45 -8.69
C LEU A 76 5.61 6.51 -10.01
N LEU A 77 6.92 6.29 -9.93
CA LEU A 77 7.80 6.44 -11.09
C LEU A 77 7.55 5.32 -12.12
N ALA A 78 7.06 5.72 -13.31
CA ALA A 78 6.74 4.81 -14.42
C ALA A 78 5.72 3.71 -14.05
N ALA A 79 4.83 3.99 -13.10
CA ALA A 79 3.80 3.03 -12.71
C ALA A 79 2.64 3.01 -13.73
N ARG A 80 1.92 1.90 -13.71
CA ARG A 80 0.65 1.73 -14.43
C ARG A 80 -0.39 1.21 -13.46
N THR A 81 -1.66 1.26 -13.85
CA THR A 81 -2.70 0.58 -13.08
C THR A 81 -2.44 -0.92 -13.06
N ALA A 82 -2.78 -1.60 -11.95
CA ALA A 82 -2.62 -3.05 -11.83
C ALA A 82 -3.35 -3.80 -12.96
N HIS A 83 -4.55 -3.33 -13.32
CA HIS A 83 -5.32 -3.87 -14.45
C HIS A 83 -4.57 -3.78 -15.78
N SER A 84 -3.96 -2.63 -16.09
CA SER A 84 -3.21 -2.45 -17.34
C SER A 84 -1.86 -3.19 -17.31
N CYS A 85 -1.18 -3.18 -16.16
CA CYS A 85 0.14 -3.79 -16.00
C CYS A 85 0.08 -5.31 -16.12
N PHE A 86 -0.88 -5.93 -15.45
CA PHE A 86 -0.99 -7.39 -15.38
C PHE A 86 -2.09 -7.97 -16.27
N LYS A 87 -2.85 -7.15 -17.00
CA LYS A 87 -3.99 -7.60 -17.81
C LYS A 87 -4.99 -8.41 -16.98
N LEU A 88 -5.33 -7.88 -15.81
CA LEU A 88 -6.32 -8.48 -14.93
C LEU A 88 -7.68 -8.51 -15.64
N PRO A 89 -8.43 -9.61 -15.56
CA PRO A 89 -9.81 -9.67 -16.03
C PRO A 89 -10.68 -8.65 -15.29
N LEU A 90 -11.64 -8.03 -15.99
CA LEU A 90 -12.64 -7.17 -15.36
C LEU A 90 -13.70 -7.99 -14.64
N ASP A 91 -14.08 -9.14 -15.21
CA ASP A 91 -14.97 -10.11 -14.58
C ASP A 91 -14.13 -11.16 -13.84
N LEU A 92 -14.01 -10.98 -12.53
CA LEU A 92 -13.22 -11.86 -11.68
C LEU A 92 -14.10 -13.03 -11.20
N ALA A 93 -13.84 -14.21 -11.75
CA ALA A 93 -14.27 -15.48 -11.16
C ALA A 93 -13.15 -16.06 -10.29
N ASP A 94 -13.49 -16.92 -9.33
CA ASP A 94 -12.51 -17.54 -8.42
C ASP A 94 -11.40 -18.31 -9.15
N ILE A 95 -11.67 -18.83 -10.35
CA ILE A 95 -10.72 -19.55 -11.21
C ILE A 95 -9.93 -18.66 -12.17
N SER A 96 -10.16 -17.35 -12.15
CA SER A 96 -9.55 -16.44 -13.12
C SER A 96 -8.02 -16.38 -12.98
N VAL A 97 -7.35 -16.23 -14.13
CA VAL A 97 -5.91 -15.98 -14.26
C VAL A 97 -5.71 -14.76 -15.15
N CYS A 98 -4.62 -14.04 -14.99
CA CYS A 98 -4.30 -12.92 -15.88
C CYS A 98 -4.03 -13.44 -17.30
N SER A 99 -4.35 -12.63 -18.31
CA SER A 99 -4.13 -12.96 -19.72
C SER A 99 -2.66 -12.77 -20.17
N ILE A 100 -1.71 -13.31 -19.38
CA ILE A 100 -0.27 -13.23 -19.63
C ILE A 100 0.26 -14.61 -20.02
N LYS A 101 0.68 -14.76 -21.28
CA LYS A 101 1.34 -16.00 -21.75
C LYS A 101 2.82 -16.01 -21.34
N LYS A 102 3.37 -17.19 -21.04
CA LYS A 102 4.77 -17.39 -20.60
C LYS A 102 5.83 -16.85 -21.58
N ASN A 103 5.51 -16.78 -22.88
CA ASN A 103 6.44 -16.33 -23.93
C ASN A 103 6.35 -14.84 -24.25
N THR A 104 5.65 -14.05 -23.43
CA THR A 104 5.54 -12.59 -23.63
C THR A 104 6.70 -11.82 -23.03
N GLN A 105 6.95 -10.60 -23.52
CA GLN A 105 7.94 -9.69 -22.91
C GLN A 105 7.59 -9.37 -21.45
N LEU A 106 6.30 -9.25 -21.13
CA LEU A 106 5.84 -9.03 -19.75
C LEU A 106 6.19 -10.22 -18.84
N ALA A 107 6.04 -11.46 -19.33
CA ALA A 107 6.45 -12.64 -18.57
C ALA A 107 7.97 -12.68 -18.34
N LYS A 108 8.79 -12.23 -19.31
CA LYS A 108 10.24 -12.07 -19.12
C LYS A 108 10.55 -11.03 -18.04
N LEU A 109 9.89 -9.86 -18.10
CA LEU A 109 10.03 -8.82 -17.08
C LEU A 109 9.65 -9.33 -15.68
N ILE A 110 8.56 -10.09 -15.58
CA ILE A 110 8.11 -10.72 -14.33
C ILE A 110 9.15 -11.71 -13.79
N ARG A 111 9.85 -12.44 -14.66
CA ARG A 111 10.93 -13.34 -14.24
C ARG A 111 12.13 -12.60 -13.67
N GLU A 112 12.48 -11.45 -14.25
CA GLU A 112 13.65 -10.68 -13.86
C GLU A 112 13.40 -9.71 -12.69
N MET A 113 12.15 -9.30 -12.46
CA MET A 113 11.85 -8.34 -11.39
C MET A 113 12.19 -8.88 -10.00
N SER A 114 12.71 -8.01 -9.15
CA SER A 114 13.10 -8.33 -7.77
C SER A 114 12.03 -7.91 -6.74
N LEU A 115 11.24 -6.88 -7.07
CA LEU A 115 10.22 -6.32 -6.19
C LEU A 115 9.04 -5.78 -7.00
N ILE A 116 7.83 -6.02 -6.49
CA ILE A 116 6.60 -5.37 -6.93
C ILE A 116 6.14 -4.41 -5.83
N ILE A 117 5.85 -3.18 -6.19
CA ILE A 117 5.23 -2.17 -5.31
C ILE A 117 3.83 -1.93 -5.80
N TRP A 118 2.84 -2.02 -4.92
CA TRP A 118 1.43 -1.79 -5.25
C TRP A 118 0.84 -0.71 -4.34
N ASP A 119 0.48 0.43 -4.93
CA ASP A 119 -0.16 1.56 -4.23
C ASP A 119 -1.70 1.46 -4.27
N GLU A 120 -2.34 1.96 -3.23
CA GLU A 120 -3.78 1.88 -2.98
C GLU A 120 -4.32 0.44 -3.01
N ALA A 121 -3.58 -0.49 -2.42
CA ALA A 121 -3.94 -1.91 -2.37
C ALA A 121 -5.33 -2.20 -1.75
N PRO A 122 -5.81 -1.50 -0.69
CA PRO A 122 -7.14 -1.75 -0.12
C PRO A 122 -8.31 -1.41 -1.06
N MET A 123 -8.08 -0.58 -2.09
CA MET A 123 -9.13 -0.15 -3.01
C MET A 123 -9.56 -1.23 -4.01
N ILE A 124 -8.82 -2.33 -4.14
CA ILE A 124 -9.09 -3.38 -5.13
C ILE A 124 -9.56 -4.66 -4.46
N ASP A 125 -10.49 -5.36 -5.11
CA ASP A 125 -11.02 -6.64 -4.65
C ASP A 125 -9.88 -7.66 -4.44
N HIS A 126 -9.93 -8.38 -3.33
CA HIS A 126 -8.98 -9.44 -3.02
C HIS A 126 -8.88 -10.53 -4.09
N CYS A 127 -9.93 -10.73 -4.88
CA CYS A 127 -9.91 -11.59 -6.06
C CYS A 127 -8.80 -11.17 -7.05
N CYS A 128 -8.54 -9.87 -7.23
CA CYS A 128 -7.42 -9.41 -8.06
C CYS A 128 -6.07 -9.91 -7.54
N PHE A 129 -5.87 -9.87 -6.22
CA PHE A 129 -4.63 -10.37 -5.61
C PHE A 129 -4.51 -11.89 -5.73
N LYS A 130 -5.62 -12.64 -5.60
CA LYS A 130 -5.65 -14.09 -5.82
C LYS A 130 -5.30 -14.45 -7.27
N THR A 131 -5.92 -13.76 -8.23
CA THR A 131 -5.65 -13.93 -9.68
C THR A 131 -4.20 -13.58 -10.01
N PHE A 132 -3.69 -12.50 -9.41
CA PHE A 132 -2.30 -12.09 -9.56
C PHE A 132 -1.31 -13.13 -9.01
N ASP A 133 -1.55 -13.64 -7.79
CA ASP A 133 -0.75 -14.72 -7.20
C ASP A 133 -0.73 -15.98 -8.09
N LYS A 134 -1.90 -16.46 -8.52
CA LYS A 134 -2.01 -17.62 -9.42
C LYS A 134 -1.21 -17.43 -10.70
N THR A 135 -1.29 -16.23 -11.28
CA THR A 135 -0.55 -15.87 -12.49
C THR A 135 0.95 -15.91 -12.27
N LEU A 136 1.46 -15.34 -11.17
CA LEU A 136 2.89 -15.36 -10.88
C LEU A 136 3.40 -16.79 -10.63
N ARG A 137 2.62 -17.60 -9.92
CA ARG A 137 2.94 -19.02 -9.70
C ARG A 137 3.04 -19.79 -11.02
N ASP A 138 2.15 -19.53 -11.96
CA ASP A 138 2.20 -20.16 -13.29
C ASP A 138 3.40 -19.65 -14.11
N ILE A 139 3.60 -18.33 -14.23
CA ILE A 139 4.68 -17.75 -15.04
C ILE A 139 6.08 -18.19 -14.56
N LEU A 140 6.23 -18.38 -13.25
CA LEU A 140 7.48 -18.72 -12.58
C LEU A 140 7.62 -20.23 -12.31
N ASP A 141 6.62 -21.05 -12.66
CA ASP A 141 6.59 -22.49 -12.41
C ASP A 141 6.79 -22.87 -10.93
N MET A 142 6.23 -22.06 -10.01
CA MET A 142 6.39 -22.18 -8.56
C MET A 142 5.02 -22.30 -7.86
N PRO A 143 4.30 -23.44 -8.00
CA PRO A 143 2.90 -23.59 -7.60
C PRO A 143 2.62 -23.44 -6.09
N LYS A 144 3.63 -23.70 -5.25
CA LYS A 144 3.52 -23.64 -3.78
C LYS A 144 3.98 -22.32 -3.18
N ALA A 145 4.69 -21.49 -3.94
CA ALA A 145 5.25 -20.24 -3.42
C ALA A 145 4.27 -19.08 -3.63
N ILE A 146 3.94 -18.36 -2.57
CA ILE A 146 3.14 -17.13 -2.64
C ILE A 146 3.83 -16.15 -3.61
N PHE A 147 3.04 -15.58 -4.52
CA PHE A 147 3.46 -14.73 -5.64
C PHE A 147 4.58 -15.34 -6.49
N GLY A 148 4.60 -16.68 -6.63
CA GLY A 148 5.68 -17.42 -7.29
C GLY A 148 7.06 -17.16 -6.70
N GLY A 149 7.12 -16.78 -5.41
CA GLY A 149 8.35 -16.45 -4.70
C GLY A 149 8.85 -15.01 -4.90
N LYS A 150 8.09 -14.15 -5.58
CA LYS A 150 8.44 -12.72 -5.75
C LYS A 150 8.14 -11.92 -4.50
N ASN A 151 8.96 -10.90 -4.25
CA ASN A 151 8.69 -9.94 -3.20
C ASN A 151 7.61 -8.98 -3.67
N VAL A 152 6.54 -8.88 -2.90
CA VAL A 152 5.45 -7.92 -3.13
C VAL A 152 5.33 -7.04 -1.90
N MET A 153 5.23 -5.74 -2.14
CA MET A 153 5.11 -4.73 -1.11
C MET A 153 3.86 -3.91 -1.40
N LEU A 154 2.88 -4.01 -0.52
CA LEU A 154 1.57 -3.38 -0.67
C LEU A 154 1.50 -2.14 0.22
N ARG A 155 0.93 -1.08 -0.34
CA ARG A 155 0.67 0.18 0.35
C ARG A 155 -0.79 0.51 0.23
N GLY A 156 -1.37 1.03 1.30
CA GLY A 156 -2.63 1.75 1.24
C GLY A 156 -3.08 2.18 2.61
N ASP A 157 -4.33 2.65 2.66
CA ASP A 157 -4.96 3.10 3.89
C ASP A 157 -6.37 2.50 3.95
N PHE A 158 -6.56 1.54 4.87
CA PHE A 158 -7.83 0.82 5.03
C PHE A 158 -8.96 1.71 5.57
N ARG A 159 -8.63 2.91 6.08
CA ARG A 159 -9.60 3.90 6.56
C ARG A 159 -10.14 4.78 5.43
N GLN A 160 -9.53 4.76 4.25
CA GLN A 160 -9.93 5.64 3.14
C GLN A 160 -11.11 5.05 2.36
N THR A 161 -10.86 3.96 1.61
CA THR A 161 -11.90 3.34 0.80
C THR A 161 -11.68 1.83 0.71
N LEU A 162 -12.75 1.09 0.98
CA LEU A 162 -12.84 -0.34 0.69
C LEU A 162 -13.04 -0.56 -0.82
N PRO A 163 -12.91 -1.81 -1.31
CA PRO A 163 -13.13 -2.10 -2.72
C PRO A 163 -14.53 -1.68 -3.19
N VAL A 164 -14.59 -0.96 -4.30
CA VAL A 164 -15.85 -0.45 -4.85
C VAL A 164 -16.55 -1.57 -5.64
N LYS A 165 -17.70 -2.04 -5.15
CA LYS A 165 -18.59 -2.96 -5.86
C LYS A 165 -19.97 -2.34 -6.07
N LYS A 166 -20.44 -2.34 -7.32
CA LYS A 166 -21.78 -1.83 -7.65
C LYS A 166 -22.84 -2.77 -7.07
N ASN A 167 -23.86 -2.21 -6.43
CA ASN A 167 -25.01 -2.93 -5.86
C ASN A 167 -24.64 -4.02 -4.84
N ALA A 168 -23.48 -3.93 -4.19
CA ALA A 168 -23.06 -4.87 -3.16
C ALA A 168 -23.51 -4.41 -1.77
N SER A 169 -23.91 -5.37 -0.95
CA SER A 169 -24.16 -5.20 0.48
C SER A 169 -22.86 -4.91 1.23
N ARG A 170 -22.99 -4.36 2.46
CA ARG A 170 -21.84 -4.12 3.35
C ARG A 170 -21.00 -5.38 3.57
N ASN A 171 -21.64 -6.53 3.76
CA ASN A 171 -20.96 -7.80 3.97
C ASN A 171 -20.19 -8.25 2.73
N GLU A 172 -20.72 -8.01 1.53
CA GLU A 172 -20.01 -8.33 0.28
C GLU A 172 -18.81 -7.40 0.04
N ILE A 173 -18.90 -6.14 0.44
CA ILE A 173 -17.78 -5.19 0.38
C ILE A 173 -16.68 -5.61 1.36
N ILE A 174 -17.03 -5.91 2.62
CA ILE A 174 -16.07 -6.41 3.61
C ILE A 174 -15.45 -7.73 3.14
N GLY A 175 -16.29 -8.67 2.66
CA GLY A 175 -15.88 -9.94 2.07
C GLY A 175 -14.94 -9.79 0.87
N SER A 176 -14.93 -8.63 0.21
CA SER A 176 -14.04 -8.32 -0.91
C SER A 176 -12.69 -7.72 -0.48
N SER A 177 -12.52 -7.37 0.79
CA SER A 177 -11.27 -6.84 1.33
C SER A 177 -10.14 -7.86 1.23
N ILE A 178 -8.91 -7.37 1.04
CA ILE A 178 -7.70 -8.22 1.07
C ILE A 178 -7.52 -8.97 2.40
N ALA A 179 -8.08 -8.42 3.49
CA ALA A 179 -8.08 -9.06 4.81
C ALA A 179 -8.83 -10.40 4.84
N GLU A 180 -9.83 -10.59 3.97
CA GLU A 180 -10.63 -11.82 3.84
C GLU A 180 -9.98 -12.85 2.90
N SER A 181 -8.79 -12.56 2.38
CA SER A 181 -8.07 -13.47 1.49
C SER A 181 -7.14 -14.41 2.27
N TYR A 182 -6.95 -15.63 1.77
CA TYR A 182 -5.90 -16.53 2.26
C TYR A 182 -4.50 -15.92 2.15
N LEU A 183 -4.32 -14.90 1.29
CA LEU A 183 -3.05 -14.17 1.16
C LEU A 183 -2.74 -13.35 2.41
N TRP A 184 -3.76 -12.94 3.17
CA TRP A 184 -3.62 -12.05 4.32
C TRP A 184 -2.62 -12.55 5.35
N GLN A 185 -2.72 -13.83 5.74
CA GLN A 185 -1.84 -14.47 6.71
C GLN A 185 -0.36 -14.52 6.30
N HIS A 186 -0.05 -14.31 5.02
CA HIS A 186 1.31 -14.31 4.49
C HIS A 186 1.94 -12.92 4.46
N PHE A 187 1.16 -11.87 4.69
CA PHE A 187 1.65 -10.51 4.74
C PHE A 187 2.15 -10.17 6.15
N LYS A 188 3.30 -9.52 6.20
CA LYS A 188 3.81 -8.89 7.41
C LYS A 188 3.32 -7.45 7.45
N LEU A 189 2.52 -7.11 8.45
CA LEU A 189 2.00 -5.77 8.62
C LEU A 189 3.04 -4.81 9.20
N ARG A 190 3.18 -3.63 8.61
CA ARG A 190 4.04 -2.53 9.09
C ARG A 190 3.29 -1.23 9.13
N HIS A 191 3.47 -0.48 10.21
CA HIS A 191 2.74 0.76 10.42
C HIS A 191 3.72 1.91 10.50
N LEU A 192 3.66 2.78 9.49
CA LEU A 192 4.22 4.11 9.64
C LEU A 192 3.38 4.86 10.68
N THR A 193 3.98 5.73 11.48
CA THR A 193 3.27 6.40 12.61
C THR A 193 3.51 7.89 12.64
N GLU A 194 4.62 8.33 12.06
CA GLU A 194 4.99 9.73 12.05
C GLU A 194 4.33 10.46 10.88
N ASN A 195 3.51 11.45 11.22
CA ASN A 195 2.91 12.33 10.23
C ASN A 195 3.90 13.45 9.87
N MET A 196 4.73 13.18 8.87
CA MET A 196 5.70 14.15 8.37
C MET A 196 5.09 15.37 7.68
N ARG A 197 3.76 15.41 7.43
CA ARG A 197 3.09 16.57 6.82
C ARG A 197 2.86 17.70 7.81
N LEU A 198 2.63 17.34 9.07
CA LEU A 198 2.23 18.27 10.11
C LEU A 198 3.43 18.76 10.94
N THR A 199 4.57 18.10 10.82
CA THR A 199 5.82 18.49 11.49
C THR A 199 6.55 19.58 10.70
N ASN A 200 6.55 20.82 11.22
CA ASN A 200 7.42 21.88 10.75
C ASN A 200 8.55 22.14 11.76
N GLY A 201 9.78 22.28 11.28
CA GLY A 201 10.97 22.49 12.14
C GLY A 201 10.96 23.84 12.89
N SER A 202 10.08 24.75 12.50
CA SER A 202 9.92 26.11 13.06
C SER A 202 8.72 26.25 14.01
N MET A 203 8.01 25.17 14.37
CA MET A 203 6.83 25.27 15.25
C MET A 203 7.21 25.39 16.72
N ASN A 204 6.55 26.33 17.39
CA ASN A 204 6.58 26.48 18.84
C ASN A 204 5.87 25.31 19.53
N GLU A 205 6.13 25.09 20.81
CA GLU A 205 5.60 23.92 21.55
C GLU A 205 4.06 23.89 21.58
N ALA A 206 3.42 25.06 21.75
CA ALA A 206 1.97 25.18 21.71
C ALA A 206 1.35 24.77 20.35
N ASP A 207 1.99 25.14 19.24
CA ASP A 207 1.50 24.75 17.90
C ASP A 207 1.66 23.25 17.67
N ARG A 208 2.74 22.64 18.20
CA ARG A 208 2.95 21.20 18.13
C ARG A 208 1.87 20.44 18.90
N GLU A 209 1.48 20.93 20.07
CA GLU A 209 0.44 20.31 20.89
C GLU A 209 -0.94 20.40 20.22
N LYS A 210 -1.29 21.55 19.63
CA LYS A 210 -2.52 21.71 18.83
C LYS A 210 -2.56 20.75 17.65
N VAL A 211 -1.46 20.70 16.89
CA VAL A 211 -1.32 19.80 15.74
C VAL A 211 -1.42 18.33 16.14
N ALA A 212 -0.80 17.94 17.26
CA ALA A 212 -0.87 16.57 17.77
C ALA A 212 -2.30 16.21 18.20
N THR A 213 -3.01 17.15 18.84
CA THR A 213 -4.41 16.98 19.25
C THR A 213 -5.33 16.81 18.05
N PHE A 214 -5.19 17.65 17.03
CA PHE A 214 -5.96 17.54 15.79
C PHE A 214 -5.65 16.24 15.02
N ALA A 215 -4.37 15.86 14.94
CA ALA A 215 -3.97 14.60 14.31
C ALA A 215 -4.57 13.39 15.04
N LYS A 216 -4.61 13.42 16.38
CA LYS A 216 -5.25 12.39 17.19
C LYS A 216 -6.76 12.34 16.92
N TRP A 217 -7.44 13.49 16.90
CA TRP A 217 -8.86 13.56 16.58
C TRP A 217 -9.16 12.97 15.18
N LEU A 218 -8.38 13.31 14.16
CA LEU A 218 -8.51 12.71 12.82
C LEU A 218 -8.36 11.18 12.83
N LEU A 219 -7.44 10.65 13.64
CA LEU A 219 -7.27 9.21 13.80
C LEU A 219 -8.48 8.59 14.50
N ASP A 220 -8.97 9.21 15.57
CA ASP A 220 -10.13 8.75 16.33
C ASP A 220 -11.42 8.77 15.47
N ILE A 221 -11.55 9.69 14.51
CA ILE A 221 -12.61 9.65 13.47
C ILE A 221 -12.43 8.41 12.61
N GLY A 222 -11.24 8.22 12.04
CA GLY A 222 -10.96 7.12 11.13
C GLY A 222 -11.10 5.74 11.78
N ASP A 223 -10.92 5.66 13.10
CA ASP A 223 -11.12 4.45 13.90
C ASP A 223 -12.58 4.28 14.40
N GLY A 224 -13.45 5.26 14.15
CA GLY A 224 -14.85 5.23 14.57
C GLY A 224 -15.04 5.40 16.08
N HIS A 225 -14.07 5.98 16.79
CA HIS A 225 -14.13 6.22 18.24
C HIS A 225 -14.94 7.45 18.64
N LEU A 226 -15.19 8.37 17.71
CA LEU A 226 -15.86 9.66 17.98
C LEU A 226 -17.35 9.67 17.67
N SER A 227 -17.91 8.60 17.14
CA SER A 227 -19.33 8.54 16.78
C SER A 227 -20.18 8.19 18.00
N THR A 228 -21.06 9.09 18.44
CA THR A 228 -22.26 8.69 19.17
C THR A 228 -23.24 8.07 18.18
N PRO A 229 -23.74 6.84 18.39
CA PRO A 229 -24.71 6.23 17.48
C PRO A 229 -26.01 7.05 17.45
N ASP A 230 -26.48 7.32 16.23
CA ASP A 230 -27.75 8.03 16.00
C ASP A 230 -28.95 7.17 16.45
N VAL A 231 -30.02 7.84 16.87
CA VAL A 231 -31.33 7.22 17.15
C VAL A 231 -32.12 7.02 15.85
N ASP A 232 -31.72 7.68 14.75
CA ASP A 232 -32.35 7.54 13.43
C ASP A 232 -31.81 6.33 12.61
N PRO A 233 -32.67 5.41 12.16
CA PRO A 233 -32.29 4.28 11.32
C PRO A 233 -31.75 4.63 9.92
N GLN A 234 -31.72 5.90 9.50
CA GLN A 234 -31.19 6.34 8.18
C GLN A 234 -29.75 6.88 8.19
N ASN A 235 -29.02 6.71 9.31
CA ASN A 235 -27.57 6.54 9.35
C ASN A 235 -26.71 7.67 8.75
N THR A 236 -26.65 8.81 9.46
CA THR A 236 -25.51 9.74 9.35
C THR A 236 -24.99 10.08 10.75
N SER A 237 -23.78 9.61 11.07
CA SER A 237 -23.07 10.02 12.28
C SER A 237 -22.52 11.44 12.11
N TRP A 238 -22.97 12.37 12.96
CA TRP A 238 -22.37 13.70 13.05
C TRP A 238 -21.02 13.63 13.75
N VAL A 239 -20.08 14.48 13.34
CA VAL A 239 -18.77 14.61 13.98
C VAL A 239 -18.49 16.09 14.21
N ASP A 240 -18.27 16.47 15.46
CA ASP A 240 -17.91 17.84 15.82
C ASP A 240 -16.44 18.09 15.53
N ILE A 241 -16.17 19.16 14.78
CA ILE A 241 -14.82 19.63 14.49
C ILE A 241 -14.29 20.37 15.72
N PRO A 242 -13.10 20.01 16.26
CA PRO A 242 -12.51 20.70 17.40
C PRO A 242 -12.26 22.16 17.09
N ASP A 243 -12.46 23.03 18.08
CA ASP A 243 -12.10 24.45 18.00
C ASP A 243 -10.57 24.64 17.90
N ASP A 244 -10.14 25.75 17.27
CA ASP A 244 -8.75 26.07 16.91
C ASP A 244 -7.77 26.33 18.08
#